data_AF-A0A0C3AYU9-F1
#
_entry.id   AF-A0A0C3AYU9-F1
#
_cell.length_a   1.000
_cell.length_b   1.000
_cell.length_c   1.000
_cell.angle_alpha   90.00
_cell.angle_beta   90.00
_cell.angle_gamma   90.00
#
_symmetry.space_group_name_H-M   'P 1'
#
loop_
_entity.id
_entity.type
_entity.pdbx_description
1 polymer ?
#
loop_
_entity_poly.entity_id
_entity_poly.type
_entity_poly.pdbx_seq_one_letter_code
_entity_poly.pdbx_strand_id
1 'polypeptide(L)'
;MPQAPVDNKGTELFYTDSGPVPGSTDYTTLVIYHGSAFTGHTFHKLLPFGAKDNIRLVIVNRRDYAGSTKYTDDDLKDLNEGKAAFMERLGAEVAHLLIWFAETHKISKISVDGKSGGFSVMGWSMGSATPMALLAYPDFVGKGTCAKLEPYFRQLILYDPPLLSFGYDQPAGGYNPFKDPDLPTQEAIFENFTFYVSGYYNHPDLASRSVPNLNFDKRGELPDPNNPKSTGRPFSINNMTEDEMKVNVCRLIV
;
A
#
# COMPACT_ATOMS: atom_id res chain seq x y z
N MET A 1 -20.79 -0.91 4.15
CA MET A 1 -19.40 -0.53 3.81
C MET A 1 -19.44 0.30 2.53
N PRO A 2 -18.79 1.45 2.49
CA PRO A 2 -18.90 2.40 1.39
C PRO A 2 -18.01 2.04 0.18
N GLN A 3 -18.41 2.57 -0.98
CA GLN A 3 -17.65 2.51 -2.23
C GLN A 3 -17.35 3.94 -2.69
N ALA A 4 -16.18 4.13 -3.28
CA ALA A 4 -15.72 5.40 -3.83
C ALA A 4 -15.64 5.29 -5.36
N PRO A 5 -16.38 6.12 -6.13
CA PRO A 5 -16.23 6.16 -7.58
C PRO A 5 -14.87 6.75 -7.95
N VAL A 6 -14.20 6.16 -8.94
CA VAL A 6 -12.89 6.59 -9.41
C VAL A 6 -12.85 6.99 -10.89
N ASP A 7 -14.00 6.92 -11.56
CA ASP A 7 -14.23 7.43 -12.90
C ASP A 7 -15.74 7.63 -13.18
N ASN A 8 -16.06 8.08 -14.40
CA ASN A 8 -17.45 8.19 -14.89
C ASN A 8 -17.94 6.92 -15.60
N LYS A 9 -17.21 5.81 -15.50
CA LYS A 9 -17.51 4.52 -16.14
C LYS A 9 -18.09 3.50 -15.16
N GLY A 10 -18.28 3.88 -13.89
CA GLY A 10 -18.78 3.00 -12.85
C GLY A 10 -17.69 2.16 -12.17
N THR A 11 -16.42 2.53 -12.31
CA THR A 11 -15.35 1.92 -11.53
C THR A 11 -15.41 2.45 -10.10
N GLU A 12 -15.43 1.53 -9.14
CA GLU A 12 -15.56 1.83 -7.72
C GLU A 12 -14.52 1.08 -6.89
N LEU A 13 -13.99 1.75 -5.87
CA LEU A 13 -13.12 1.15 -4.87
C LEU A 13 -13.85 1.02 -3.54
N PHE A 14 -13.85 -0.19 -2.99
CA PHE A 14 -14.28 -0.43 -1.62
C PHE A 14 -13.27 0.17 -0.64
N TYR A 15 -13.78 0.76 0.43
CA TYR A 15 -12.93 1.21 1.52
C TYR A 15 -13.59 1.03 2.89
N THR A 16 -12.75 0.92 3.90
CA THR A 16 -13.13 1.02 5.31
C THR A 16 -12.71 2.39 5.83
N ASP A 17 -13.56 3.04 6.62
CA ASP A 17 -13.32 4.39 7.15
C ASP A 17 -13.56 4.41 8.65
N SER A 18 -12.61 4.94 9.42
CA SER A 18 -12.77 5.13 10.87
C SER A 18 -13.75 6.25 11.22
N GLY A 19 -14.10 7.09 10.25
CA GLY A 19 -14.90 8.30 10.43
C GLY A 19 -14.07 9.51 10.87
N PRO A 20 -14.66 10.71 10.87
CA PRO A 20 -14.00 11.94 11.30
C PRO A 20 -13.59 11.86 12.79
N VAL A 21 -12.47 12.50 13.13
CA VAL A 21 -12.00 12.55 14.52
C VAL A 21 -12.90 13.50 15.34
N PRO A 22 -13.57 13.04 16.41
CA PRO A 22 -14.48 13.88 17.19
C PRO A 22 -13.79 15.11 17.78
N GLY A 23 -14.41 16.28 17.63
CA GLY A 23 -13.89 17.56 18.16
C GLY A 23 -12.70 18.14 17.39
N SER A 24 -12.24 17.49 16.32
CA SER A 24 -11.16 17.97 15.47
C SER A 24 -11.68 18.56 14.16
N THR A 25 -11.08 19.67 13.74
CA THR A 25 -11.35 20.34 12.46
C THR A 25 -10.17 20.25 11.49
N ASP A 26 -9.04 19.70 11.94
CA ASP A 26 -7.77 19.68 11.20
C ASP A 26 -7.08 18.30 11.24
N TYR A 27 -7.83 17.23 11.55
CA TYR A 27 -7.28 15.86 11.52
C TYR A 27 -6.64 15.53 10.17
N THR A 28 -5.59 14.71 10.21
CA THR A 28 -5.03 14.14 8.98
C THR A 28 -5.88 12.96 8.53
N THR A 29 -6.15 12.85 7.23
CA THR A 29 -6.75 11.63 6.66
C THR A 29 -5.64 10.74 6.09
N LEU A 30 -5.38 9.60 6.72
CA LEU A 30 -4.42 8.61 6.25
C LEU A 30 -5.14 7.60 5.34
N VAL A 31 -4.83 7.63 4.05
CA VAL A 31 -5.38 6.71 3.03
C VAL A 31 -4.39 5.57 2.80
N ILE A 32 -4.80 4.33 2.97
CA ILE A 32 -3.92 3.15 2.99
C ILE A 32 -4.25 2.19 1.85
N TYR A 33 -3.25 1.87 1.04
CA TYR A 33 -3.29 0.84 0.00
C TYR A 33 -2.47 -0.39 0.42
N HIS A 34 -3.12 -1.56 0.47
CA HIS A 34 -2.50 -2.82 0.87
C HIS A 34 -1.59 -3.43 -0.22
N GLY A 35 -0.68 -4.31 0.22
CA GLY A 35 0.25 -5.05 -0.64
C GLY A 35 -0.39 -6.18 -1.46
N SER A 36 0.44 -6.88 -2.23
CA SER A 36 0.03 -8.06 -3.02
C SER A 36 -0.39 -9.21 -2.12
N ALA A 37 -1.40 -9.96 -2.55
CA ALA A 37 -1.96 -11.14 -1.87
C ALA A 37 -2.60 -10.89 -0.49
N PHE A 38 -2.47 -9.69 0.07
CA PHE A 38 -3.21 -9.23 1.24
C PHE A 38 -4.38 -8.34 0.85
N THR A 39 -5.26 -8.00 1.79
CA THR A 39 -6.38 -7.07 1.58
C THR A 39 -6.27 -5.89 2.55
N GLY A 40 -7.15 -4.89 2.40
CA GLY A 40 -7.29 -3.80 3.36
C GLY A 40 -7.57 -4.28 4.79
N HIS A 41 -8.15 -5.48 4.95
CA HIS A 41 -8.42 -6.06 6.26
C HIS A 41 -7.18 -6.12 7.16
N THR A 42 -5.98 -6.28 6.58
CA THR A 42 -4.70 -6.23 7.29
C THR A 42 -4.58 -5.00 8.20
N PHE A 43 -5.09 -3.84 7.79
CA PHE A 43 -4.97 -2.60 8.57
C PHE A 43 -6.17 -2.32 9.49
N HIS A 44 -7.19 -3.18 9.54
CA HIS A 44 -8.42 -2.91 10.31
C HIS A 44 -8.15 -2.77 11.82
N LYS A 45 -7.13 -3.45 12.36
CA LYS A 45 -6.73 -3.31 13.76
C LYS A 45 -6.32 -1.88 14.12
N LEU A 46 -5.94 -1.03 13.16
CA LEU A 46 -5.61 0.37 13.40
C LEU A 46 -6.83 1.27 13.62
N LEU A 47 -8.01 0.88 13.15
CA LEU A 47 -9.21 1.75 13.14
C LEU A 47 -9.52 2.38 14.50
N PRO A 48 -9.44 1.65 15.64
CA PRO A 48 -9.72 2.22 16.96
C PRO A 48 -8.64 3.19 17.47
N PHE A 49 -7.44 3.19 16.86
CA PHE A 49 -6.28 3.89 17.38
C PHE A 49 -5.98 5.22 16.67
N GLY A 50 -6.60 5.51 15.52
CA GLY A 50 -6.29 6.75 14.76
C GLY A 50 -6.68 8.03 15.50
N ALA A 51 -7.84 8.04 16.17
CA ALA A 51 -8.40 9.25 16.76
C ALA A 51 -7.52 9.87 17.86
N LYS A 52 -6.79 9.05 18.65
CA LYS A 52 -5.88 9.55 19.70
C LYS A 52 -4.74 10.41 19.13
N ASP A 53 -4.37 10.16 17.88
CA ASP A 53 -3.28 10.82 17.16
C ASP A 53 -3.81 11.87 16.17
N ASN A 54 -5.09 12.26 16.27
CA ASN A 54 -5.76 13.18 15.35
C ASN A 54 -5.74 12.70 13.88
N ILE A 55 -5.92 11.38 13.68
CA ILE A 55 -5.89 10.73 12.36
C ILE A 55 -7.21 10.00 12.08
N ARG A 56 -7.77 10.26 10.89
CA ARG A 56 -8.83 9.45 10.26
C ARG A 56 -8.19 8.43 9.33
N LEU A 57 -8.56 7.17 9.47
CA LEU A 57 -8.04 6.07 8.66
C LEU A 57 -9.03 5.73 7.55
N VAL A 58 -8.54 5.69 6.32
CA VAL A 58 -9.29 5.27 5.13
C VAL A 58 -8.51 4.14 4.46
N ILE A 59 -9.00 2.91 4.57
CA ILE A 59 -8.30 1.71 4.12
C ILE A 59 -8.95 1.22 2.84
N VAL A 60 -8.23 1.27 1.73
CA VAL A 60 -8.76 1.01 0.39
C VAL A 60 -8.43 -0.40 -0.07
N ASN A 61 -9.43 -1.13 -0.56
CA ASN A 61 -9.20 -2.32 -1.36
C ASN A 61 -8.96 -1.90 -2.81
N ARG A 62 -7.83 -2.33 -3.39
CA ARG A 62 -7.53 -2.07 -4.80
C ARG A 62 -8.53 -2.79 -5.71
N ARG A 63 -8.58 -2.43 -6.99
CA ARG A 63 -9.35 -3.19 -7.98
C ARG A 63 -8.94 -4.66 -7.97
N ASP A 64 -9.91 -5.52 -8.30
CA ASP A 64 -9.79 -6.98 -8.26
C ASP A 64 -9.69 -7.61 -6.85
N TYR A 65 -9.81 -6.81 -5.79
CA TYR A 65 -10.01 -7.28 -4.42
C TYR A 65 -11.47 -7.12 -3.99
N ALA A 66 -11.87 -7.88 -2.96
CA ALA A 66 -13.25 -7.96 -2.51
C ALA A 66 -13.90 -6.58 -2.27
N GLY A 67 -15.06 -6.36 -2.88
CA GLY A 67 -15.84 -5.12 -2.80
C GLY A 67 -15.50 -4.04 -3.83
N SER A 68 -14.31 -4.08 -4.43
CA SER A 68 -13.89 -3.16 -5.48
C SER A 68 -14.21 -3.72 -6.87
N THR A 69 -14.35 -2.84 -7.86
CA THR A 69 -14.56 -3.23 -9.25
C THR A 69 -13.35 -4.03 -9.76
N LYS A 70 -13.63 -5.12 -10.50
CA LYS A 70 -12.59 -5.95 -11.14
C LYS A 70 -11.92 -5.21 -12.29
N TYR A 71 -10.71 -5.61 -12.65
CA TYR A 71 -10.11 -5.16 -13.90
C TYR A 71 -10.88 -5.71 -15.10
N THR A 72 -10.93 -4.93 -16.18
CA THR A 72 -11.44 -5.41 -17.47
C THR A 72 -10.35 -6.22 -18.19
N ASP A 73 -10.72 -7.01 -19.20
CA ASP A 73 -9.74 -7.74 -20.02
C ASP A 73 -8.73 -6.80 -20.68
N ASP A 74 -9.16 -5.62 -21.11
CA ASP A 74 -8.28 -4.58 -21.69
C ASP A 74 -7.33 -4.00 -20.63
N ASP A 75 -7.80 -3.80 -19.40
CA ASP A 75 -6.94 -3.38 -18.28
C ASP A 75 -5.85 -4.42 -18.01
N LEU A 76 -6.24 -5.69 -17.94
CA LEU A 76 -5.31 -6.80 -17.72
C LEU A 76 -4.34 -6.99 -18.88
N LYS A 77 -4.80 -6.77 -20.12
CA LYS A 77 -3.94 -6.81 -21.31
C LYS A 77 -2.86 -5.74 -21.24
N ASP A 78 -3.22 -4.50 -20.94
CA ASP A 78 -2.24 -3.41 -20.80
C ASP A 78 -1.25 -3.67 -19.66
N LEU A 79 -1.72 -4.21 -18.52
CA LEU A 79 -0.87 -4.61 -17.41
C LEU A 79 0.15 -5.68 -17.82
N ASN A 80 -0.33 -6.77 -18.45
CA ASN A 80 0.51 -7.90 -18.83
C ASN A 80 1.52 -7.54 -19.92
N GLU A 81 1.18 -6.59 -20.80
CA GLU A 81 2.07 -6.06 -21.83
C GLU A 81 3.02 -4.97 -21.29
N GLY A 82 2.91 -4.59 -20.01
CA GLY A 82 3.77 -3.59 -19.38
C GLY A 82 3.56 -2.17 -19.92
N LYS A 83 2.35 -1.86 -20.39
CA LYS A 83 2.07 -0.54 -20.98
C LYS A 83 1.86 0.53 -19.92
N ALA A 84 2.42 1.72 -20.20
CA ALA A 84 2.21 2.92 -19.38
C ALA A 84 0.72 3.24 -19.16
N ALA A 85 -0.13 2.96 -20.15
CA ALA A 85 -1.58 3.20 -20.09
C ALA A 85 -2.25 2.59 -18.85
N PHE A 86 -1.77 1.45 -18.35
CA PHE A 86 -2.31 0.85 -17.11
C PHE A 86 -1.97 1.72 -15.89
N MET A 87 -0.71 2.15 -15.76
CA MET A 87 -0.25 2.99 -14.64
C MET A 87 -0.84 4.40 -14.71
N GLU A 88 -1.01 4.96 -15.90
CA GLU A 88 -1.70 6.22 -16.15
C GLU A 88 -3.15 6.18 -15.62
N ARG A 89 -3.90 5.13 -15.97
CA ARG A 89 -5.26 4.92 -15.44
C ARG A 89 -5.25 4.77 -13.93
N LEU A 90 -4.32 3.98 -13.38
CA LEU A 90 -4.19 3.79 -11.94
C LEU A 90 -3.93 5.11 -11.19
N GLY A 91 -3.07 5.97 -11.74
CA GLY A 91 -2.81 7.31 -11.19
C GLY A 91 -4.05 8.20 -11.20
N ALA A 92 -4.83 8.17 -12.28
CA ALA A 92 -6.10 8.90 -12.38
C ALA A 92 -7.14 8.37 -11.38
N GLU A 93 -7.25 7.04 -11.20
CA GLU A 93 -8.15 6.43 -10.22
C GLU A 93 -7.85 6.89 -8.79
N VAL A 94 -6.57 6.95 -8.40
CA VAL A 94 -6.15 7.49 -7.09
C VAL A 94 -6.52 8.96 -6.97
N ALA A 95 -6.27 9.79 -8.00
CA ALA A 95 -6.62 11.21 -7.99
C ALA A 95 -8.12 11.41 -7.75
N HIS A 96 -8.95 10.68 -8.50
CA HIS A 96 -10.40 10.80 -8.43
C HIS A 96 -10.95 10.31 -7.09
N LEU A 97 -10.42 9.21 -6.53
CA LEU A 97 -10.79 8.77 -5.18
C LEU A 97 -10.56 9.89 -4.16
N LEU A 98 -9.38 10.50 -4.17
CA LEU A 98 -9.01 11.51 -3.17
C LEU A 98 -9.83 12.79 -3.33
N ILE A 99 -10.08 13.24 -4.55
CA ILE A 99 -10.94 14.40 -4.83
C ILE A 99 -12.38 14.12 -4.39
N TRP A 100 -12.94 12.99 -4.81
CA TRP A 100 -14.29 12.60 -4.43
C TRP A 100 -14.42 12.51 -2.90
N PHE A 101 -13.44 11.93 -2.23
CA PHE A 101 -13.43 11.79 -0.78
C PHE A 101 -13.35 13.15 -0.08
N ALA A 102 -12.48 14.06 -0.58
CA ALA A 102 -12.36 15.42 -0.07
C ALA A 102 -13.69 16.19 -0.17
N GLU A 103 -14.35 16.11 -1.33
CA GLU A 103 -15.61 16.81 -1.60
C GLU A 103 -16.78 16.21 -0.81
N THR A 104 -16.83 14.89 -0.71
CA THR A 104 -17.92 14.14 -0.04
C THR A 104 -17.85 14.31 1.46
N HIS A 105 -16.66 14.18 2.03
CA HIS A 105 -16.46 14.20 3.48
C HIS A 105 -15.94 15.52 4.04
N LYS A 106 -15.84 16.55 3.18
CA LYS A 106 -15.40 17.90 3.55
C LYS A 106 -14.05 17.87 4.28
N ILE A 107 -13.09 17.15 3.71
CA ILE A 107 -11.75 17.03 4.26
C ILE A 107 -11.14 18.43 4.37
N SER A 108 -10.47 18.70 5.48
CA SER A 108 -9.75 19.95 5.70
C SER A 108 -8.58 20.05 4.72
N LYS A 109 -8.32 21.26 4.24
CA LYS A 109 -7.11 21.53 3.47
C LYS A 109 -5.89 21.41 4.38
N ILE A 110 -4.72 21.25 3.77
CA ILE A 110 -3.44 21.27 4.48
C ILE A 110 -3.32 22.60 5.23
N SER A 111 -2.89 22.53 6.49
CA SER A 111 -2.63 23.71 7.31
C SER A 111 -1.50 24.58 6.74
N VAL A 112 -1.44 25.86 7.13
CA VAL A 112 -0.42 26.80 6.66
C VAL A 112 1.01 26.32 6.99
N ASP A 113 1.18 25.63 8.11
CA ASP A 113 2.47 25.07 8.52
C ASP A 113 2.77 23.69 7.91
N GLY A 114 1.84 23.15 7.11
CA GLY A 114 1.99 21.87 6.43
C GLY A 114 1.94 20.64 7.35
N LYS A 115 1.45 20.76 8.58
CA LYS A 115 1.51 19.68 9.60
C LYS A 115 0.18 19.00 9.90
N SER A 116 -0.95 19.61 9.55
CA SER A 116 -2.29 19.07 9.81
C SER A 116 -3.18 19.20 8.58
N GLY A 117 -4.36 18.58 8.64
CA GLY A 117 -5.29 18.49 7.52
C GLY A 117 -4.78 17.68 6.32
N GLY A 118 -5.61 17.61 5.29
CA GLY A 118 -5.31 16.94 4.05
C GLY A 118 -5.17 15.42 4.16
N PHE A 119 -4.57 14.86 3.12
CA PHE A 119 -4.29 13.44 2.94
C PHE A 119 -2.81 13.16 3.15
N SER A 120 -2.53 12.16 3.98
CA SER A 120 -1.31 11.38 3.89
C SER A 120 -1.66 10.07 3.18
N VAL A 121 -1.02 9.76 2.07
CA VAL A 121 -1.37 8.59 1.25
C VAL A 121 -0.26 7.56 1.39
N MET A 122 -0.58 6.39 1.94
CA MET A 122 0.36 5.31 2.18
C MET A 122 0.09 4.14 1.25
N GLY A 123 1.15 3.63 0.62
CA GLY A 123 1.14 2.28 0.07
C GLY A 123 2.07 1.38 0.88
N TRP A 124 1.62 0.16 1.16
CA TRP A 124 2.45 -0.87 1.79
C TRP A 124 2.87 -1.92 0.77
N SER A 125 4.14 -2.32 0.78
CA SER A 125 4.68 -3.33 -0.14
C SER A 125 4.36 -2.95 -1.60
N MET A 126 3.90 -3.89 -2.44
CA MET A 126 3.45 -3.63 -3.82
C MET A 126 2.27 -2.66 -3.93
N GLY A 127 1.56 -2.38 -2.83
CA GLY A 127 0.54 -1.33 -2.77
C GLY A 127 1.13 0.06 -3.03
N SER A 128 2.42 0.26 -2.78
CA SER A 128 3.19 1.49 -3.02
C SER A 128 3.14 1.98 -4.46
N ALA A 129 3.13 1.06 -5.44
CA ALA A 129 3.04 1.42 -6.85
C ALA A 129 1.74 2.18 -7.20
N THR A 130 0.66 1.95 -6.43
CA THR A 130 -0.67 2.53 -6.70
C THR A 130 -0.69 4.05 -6.47
N PRO A 131 -0.47 4.58 -5.25
CA PRO A 131 -0.47 6.02 -5.04
C PRO A 131 0.74 6.72 -5.66
N MET A 132 1.82 5.99 -5.95
CA MET A 132 2.95 6.55 -6.69
C MET A 132 2.62 6.86 -8.16
N ALA A 133 1.74 6.07 -8.78
CA ALA A 133 1.31 6.29 -10.17
C ALA A 133 0.71 7.69 -10.39
N LEU A 134 -0.01 8.22 -9.40
CA LEU A 134 -0.54 9.59 -9.41
C LEU A 134 0.55 10.63 -9.66
N LEU A 135 1.70 10.48 -8.98
CA LEU A 135 2.82 11.42 -9.07
C LEU A 135 3.72 11.17 -10.29
N ALA A 136 3.73 9.93 -10.80
CA ALA A 136 4.53 9.55 -11.96
C ALA A 136 3.92 10.03 -13.29
N TYR A 137 2.59 10.18 -13.37
CA TYR A 137 1.88 10.54 -14.61
C TYR A 137 1.00 11.80 -14.48
N PRO A 138 1.54 12.95 -14.02
CA PRO A 138 0.74 14.16 -13.76
C PRO A 138 0.10 14.74 -15.02
N ASP A 139 0.74 14.58 -16.18
CA ASP A 139 0.20 15.06 -17.46
C ASP A 139 -1.06 14.29 -17.88
N PHE A 140 -1.10 12.98 -17.61
CA PHE A 140 -2.27 12.14 -17.87
C PHE A 140 -3.39 12.41 -16.87
N VAL A 141 -3.05 12.53 -15.59
CA VAL A 141 -4.01 12.90 -14.53
C VAL A 141 -4.66 14.27 -14.82
N GLY A 142 -3.89 15.17 -15.43
CA GLY A 142 -4.35 16.45 -15.93
C GLY A 142 -4.23 17.58 -14.91
N LYS A 143 -3.77 18.74 -15.39
CA LYS A 143 -3.48 19.92 -14.54
C LYS A 143 -4.66 20.36 -13.68
N GLY A 144 -5.89 20.29 -14.20
CA GLY A 144 -7.08 20.65 -13.44
C GLY A 144 -7.34 19.72 -12.25
N THR A 145 -7.11 18.42 -12.43
CA THR A 145 -7.22 17.41 -11.37
C THR A 145 -6.11 17.62 -10.33
N CYS A 146 -4.87 17.81 -10.77
CA CYS A 146 -3.75 18.10 -9.87
C CYS A 146 -3.99 19.37 -9.05
N ALA A 147 -4.46 20.46 -9.66
CA ALA A 147 -4.76 21.71 -8.95
C ALA A 147 -5.90 21.57 -7.93
N LYS A 148 -6.89 20.72 -8.19
CA LYS A 148 -7.95 20.39 -7.21
C LYS A 148 -7.40 19.62 -6.01
N LEU A 149 -6.41 18.76 -6.25
CA LEU A 149 -5.85 17.87 -5.24
C LEU A 149 -4.72 18.51 -4.43
N GLU A 150 -3.98 19.45 -5.02
CA GLU A 150 -2.88 20.22 -4.39
C GLU A 150 -3.18 20.74 -2.98
N PRO A 151 -4.33 21.37 -2.67
CA PRO A 151 -4.61 21.85 -1.31
C PRO A 151 -4.88 20.73 -0.28
N TYR A 152 -4.96 19.47 -0.71
CA TYR A 152 -5.26 18.33 0.14
C TYR A 152 -4.12 17.32 0.21
N PHE A 153 -3.34 17.09 -0.86
CA PHE A 153 -2.32 16.04 -0.88
C PHE A 153 -1.04 16.47 -0.18
N ARG A 154 -0.83 15.99 1.06
CA ARG A 154 0.29 16.44 1.90
C ARG A 154 1.56 15.62 1.68
N GLN A 155 1.44 14.30 1.71
CA GLN A 155 2.60 13.41 1.61
C GLN A 155 2.23 12.05 1.06
N LEU A 156 3.21 11.44 0.37
CA LEU A 156 3.22 10.04 -0.04
C LEU A 156 4.13 9.26 0.93
N ILE A 157 3.60 8.19 1.51
CA ILE A 157 4.33 7.30 2.42
C ILE A 157 4.51 5.96 1.69
N LEU A 158 5.77 5.58 1.46
CA LEU A 158 6.13 4.28 0.90
C LEU A 158 6.55 3.38 2.06
N TYR A 159 5.65 2.51 2.51
CA TYR A 159 5.91 1.63 3.64
C TYR A 159 6.40 0.27 3.15
N ASP A 160 7.71 0.04 3.32
CA ASP A 160 8.41 -1.17 2.88
C ASP A 160 8.18 -1.53 1.39
N PRO A 161 8.43 -0.61 0.44
CA PRO A 161 8.21 -0.85 -0.98
C PRO A 161 9.27 -1.82 -1.54
N PRO A 162 8.88 -2.88 -2.27
CA PRO A 162 9.85 -3.71 -2.99
C PRO A 162 10.40 -2.97 -4.21
N LEU A 163 11.58 -3.38 -4.69
CA LEU A 163 12.23 -2.82 -5.89
C LEU A 163 11.30 -2.73 -7.11
N LEU A 164 10.40 -3.71 -7.26
CA LEU A 164 9.43 -3.79 -8.35
C LEU A 164 8.47 -2.59 -8.38
N SER A 165 8.15 -2.01 -7.21
CA SER A 165 7.29 -0.84 -7.15
C SER A 165 7.91 0.36 -7.87
N PHE A 166 9.25 0.44 -7.90
CA PHE A 166 10.00 1.51 -8.56
C PHE A 166 10.32 1.22 -10.02
N GLY A 167 9.86 0.10 -10.58
CA GLY A 167 10.16 -0.29 -11.96
C GLY A 167 11.58 -0.81 -12.16
N TYR A 168 12.30 -1.19 -11.10
CA TYR A 168 13.57 -1.89 -11.24
C TYR A 168 13.36 -3.32 -11.72
N ASP A 169 14.24 -3.78 -12.60
CA ASP A 169 14.28 -5.16 -13.03
C ASP A 169 14.59 -6.10 -11.86
N GLN A 170 14.00 -7.30 -11.89
CA GLN A 170 14.42 -8.34 -10.96
C GLN A 170 15.88 -8.72 -11.23
N PRO A 171 16.71 -8.84 -10.18
CA PRO A 171 18.05 -9.38 -10.33
C PRO A 171 18.06 -10.73 -11.07
N ALA A 172 19.07 -10.94 -11.91
CA ALA A 172 19.25 -12.23 -12.57
C ALA A 172 19.40 -13.35 -11.52
N GLY A 173 18.62 -14.42 -11.67
CA GLY A 173 18.57 -15.53 -10.71
C GLY A 173 17.74 -15.25 -9.45
N GLY A 174 17.09 -14.09 -9.35
CA GLY A 174 16.19 -13.76 -8.24
C GLY A 174 15.00 -14.71 -8.16
N TYR A 175 14.74 -15.28 -6.98
CA TYR A 175 13.58 -16.12 -6.78
C TYR A 175 12.27 -15.32 -6.85
N ASN A 176 11.27 -15.88 -7.52
CA ASN A 176 9.93 -15.31 -7.60
C ASN A 176 8.90 -16.39 -7.19
N PRO A 177 8.28 -16.27 -6.00
CA PRO A 177 7.36 -17.29 -5.50
C PRO A 177 6.10 -17.44 -6.37
N PHE A 178 5.72 -16.40 -7.13
CA PHE A 178 4.56 -16.44 -8.01
C PHE A 178 4.82 -17.16 -9.35
N LYS A 179 6.07 -17.57 -9.60
CA LYS A 179 6.49 -18.30 -10.81
C LYS A 179 7.17 -19.63 -10.49
N ASP A 180 7.11 -20.09 -9.24
CA ASP A 180 7.75 -21.33 -8.81
C ASP A 180 6.98 -22.54 -9.36
N PRO A 181 7.57 -23.37 -10.25
CA PRO A 181 6.88 -24.53 -10.82
C PRO A 181 6.58 -25.62 -9.78
N ASP A 182 7.26 -25.60 -8.62
CA ASP A 182 7.07 -26.59 -7.56
C ASP A 182 5.82 -26.30 -6.69
N LEU A 183 5.15 -25.15 -6.91
CA LEU A 183 3.97 -24.71 -6.17
C LEU A 183 2.72 -24.78 -7.06
N PRO A 184 1.99 -25.91 -7.06
CA PRO A 184 0.94 -26.16 -8.06
C PRO A 184 -0.38 -25.44 -7.78
N THR A 185 -0.58 -24.87 -6.58
CA THR A 185 -1.83 -24.21 -6.18
C THR A 185 -1.59 -22.77 -5.71
N GLN A 186 -2.63 -21.95 -5.78
CA GLN A 186 -2.56 -20.55 -5.31
C GLN A 186 -2.33 -20.49 -3.80
N GLU A 187 -2.87 -21.44 -3.05
CA GLU A 187 -2.66 -21.56 -1.60
C GLU A 187 -1.19 -21.86 -1.30
N ALA A 188 -0.56 -22.80 -2.01
CA ALA A 188 0.85 -23.12 -1.84
C ALA A 188 1.77 -21.94 -2.22
N ILE A 189 1.43 -21.22 -3.30
CA ILE A 189 2.12 -19.98 -3.69
C ILE A 189 2.02 -18.94 -2.58
N PHE A 190 0.81 -18.72 -2.04
CA PHE A 190 0.58 -17.74 -0.98
C PHE A 190 1.32 -18.11 0.32
N GLU A 191 1.21 -19.36 0.78
CA GLU A 191 1.90 -19.85 1.97
C GLU A 191 3.42 -19.64 1.83
N ASN A 192 3.99 -20.08 0.71
CA ASN A 192 5.42 -19.88 0.44
C ASN A 192 5.79 -18.39 0.34
N PHE A 193 4.97 -17.57 -0.33
CA PHE A 193 5.17 -16.12 -0.41
C PHE A 193 5.27 -15.49 0.98
N THR A 194 4.39 -15.88 1.93
CA THR A 194 4.44 -15.33 3.30
C THR A 194 5.75 -15.64 4.01
N PHE A 195 6.29 -16.85 3.87
CA PHE A 195 7.61 -17.20 4.41
C PHE A 195 8.74 -16.46 3.69
N TYR A 196 8.68 -16.39 2.37
CA TYR A 196 9.70 -15.75 1.55
C TYR A 196 9.88 -14.26 1.94
N VAL A 197 8.77 -13.51 2.05
CA VAL A 197 8.81 -12.07 2.36
C VAL A 197 9.06 -11.73 3.83
N SER A 198 8.91 -12.71 4.73
CA SER A 198 9.18 -12.53 6.17
C SER A 198 10.50 -13.17 6.63
N GLY A 199 11.21 -13.84 5.73
CA GLY A 199 12.45 -14.54 6.01
C GLY A 199 13.66 -13.61 6.15
N TYR A 200 14.67 -14.06 6.90
CA TYR A 200 15.97 -13.40 7.00
C TYR A 200 16.99 -14.16 6.17
N TYR A 201 17.69 -13.43 5.28
CA TYR A 201 18.64 -14.00 4.33
C TYR A 201 20.06 -13.57 4.70
N ASN A 202 20.98 -14.54 4.79
CA ASN A 202 22.39 -14.24 4.98
C ASN A 202 22.98 -13.79 3.65
N HIS A 203 23.38 -12.52 3.58
CA HIS A 203 24.05 -11.95 2.43
C HIS A 203 25.57 -11.90 2.70
N PRO A 204 26.39 -12.64 1.94
CA PRO A 204 27.81 -12.86 2.28
C PRO A 204 28.68 -11.60 2.24
N ASP A 205 28.37 -10.63 1.36
CA ASP A 205 29.15 -9.40 1.22
C ASP A 205 28.27 -8.18 0.87
N LEU A 206 27.55 -7.67 1.87
CA LEU A 206 26.76 -6.44 1.73
C LEU A 206 27.62 -5.20 1.45
N ALA A 207 28.88 -5.19 1.87
CA ALA A 207 29.79 -4.07 1.68
C ALA A 207 30.14 -3.87 0.20
N SER A 208 30.18 -4.95 -0.59
CA SER A 208 30.38 -4.88 -2.04
C SER A 208 29.33 -4.09 -2.80
N ARG A 209 28.11 -3.96 -2.24
CA ARG A 209 26.92 -3.42 -2.94
C ARG A 209 26.65 -4.11 -4.29
N SER A 210 27.11 -5.35 -4.44
CA SER A 210 26.96 -6.14 -5.66
C SER A 210 25.69 -6.98 -5.57
N VAL A 211 24.69 -6.65 -6.38
CA VAL A 211 23.40 -7.37 -6.43
C VAL A 211 23.57 -8.87 -6.72
N PRO A 212 24.44 -9.31 -7.66
CA PRO A 212 24.68 -10.74 -7.90
C PRO A 212 25.21 -11.52 -6.68
N ASN A 213 25.77 -10.85 -5.69
CA ASN A 213 26.32 -11.48 -4.48
C ASN A 213 25.29 -11.57 -3.34
N LEU A 214 24.05 -11.13 -3.57
CA LEU A 214 22.97 -11.29 -2.62
C LEU A 214 22.41 -12.73 -2.66
N ASN A 215 21.79 -13.12 -1.55
CA ASN A 215 21.12 -14.42 -1.43
C ASN A 215 19.69 -14.26 -1.93
N PHE A 216 19.33 -15.07 -2.93
CA PHE A 216 17.99 -15.13 -3.54
C PHE A 216 17.35 -16.50 -3.39
N ASP A 217 17.74 -17.28 -2.39
CA ASP A 217 17.22 -18.62 -2.15
C ASP A 217 15.71 -18.60 -1.86
N LYS A 218 15.05 -19.74 -2.08
CA LYS A 218 13.60 -19.88 -1.83
C LYS A 218 13.24 -19.61 -0.36
N ARG A 219 14.18 -19.85 0.56
CA ARG A 219 13.99 -19.70 2.00
C ARG A 219 15.31 -19.28 2.65
N GLY A 220 15.25 -18.31 3.55
CA GLY A 220 16.39 -17.95 4.38
C GLY A 220 16.83 -19.10 5.29
N GLU A 221 18.14 -19.24 5.51
CA GLU A 221 18.73 -20.26 6.39
C GLU A 221 18.49 -19.98 7.88
N LEU A 222 18.21 -18.73 8.22
CA LEU A 222 17.91 -18.36 9.59
C LEU A 222 16.48 -18.83 9.91
N PRO A 223 16.30 -19.56 11.03
CA PRO A 223 14.97 -19.93 11.46
C PRO A 223 14.11 -18.67 11.55
N ASP A 224 12.90 -18.78 11.02
CA ASP A 224 11.78 -17.88 11.27
C ASP A 224 11.88 -17.39 12.73
N PRO A 225 11.71 -16.09 13.04
CA PRO A 225 11.53 -15.65 14.42
C PRO A 225 10.49 -16.51 15.19
N ASN A 226 9.59 -17.24 14.52
CA ASN A 226 8.72 -18.28 15.09
C ASN A 226 9.35 -19.67 15.34
N ASN A 227 10.65 -19.86 15.17
CA ASN A 227 11.33 -21.04 15.70
C ASN A 227 11.24 -20.97 17.22
N PRO A 228 10.74 -22.00 17.93
CA PRO A 228 10.57 -21.99 19.39
C PRO A 228 11.87 -21.79 20.20
N LYS A 229 13.03 -21.61 19.55
CA LYS A 229 14.31 -21.23 20.14
C LYS A 229 14.73 -19.76 19.92
N SER A 230 14.00 -18.96 19.15
CA SER A 230 14.20 -17.51 18.99
C SER A 230 12.96 -16.75 19.44
N THR A 231 13.10 -15.76 20.30
CA THR A 231 11.99 -15.15 21.04
C THR A 231 11.32 -13.97 20.31
N GLY A 232 11.20 -13.98 18.98
CA GLY A 232 10.66 -12.84 18.21
C GLY A 232 9.34 -13.16 17.49
N ARG A 233 8.38 -12.23 17.44
CA ARG A 233 7.17 -12.39 16.60
C ARG A 233 7.44 -11.79 15.20
N PRO A 234 6.95 -12.38 14.10
CA PRO A 234 7.02 -11.75 12.78
C PRO A 234 6.28 -10.41 12.79
N PHE A 235 6.95 -9.36 12.31
CA PHE A 235 6.46 -7.99 12.34
C PHE A 235 5.35 -7.80 11.31
N SER A 236 4.13 -8.15 11.71
CA SER A 236 2.91 -7.83 10.99
C SER A 236 1.98 -7.14 11.97
N ILE A 237 1.23 -6.15 11.49
CA ILE A 237 0.19 -5.48 12.29
C ILE A 237 -0.87 -6.47 12.81
N ASN A 238 -1.03 -7.61 12.13
CA ASN A 238 -1.87 -8.71 12.59
C ASN A 238 -1.31 -9.41 13.84
N ASN A 239 -0.01 -9.36 14.05
CA ASN A 239 0.69 -10.01 15.17
C ASN A 239 1.09 -9.03 16.29
N MET A 240 0.88 -7.72 16.07
CA MET A 240 1.06 -6.69 17.08
C MET A 240 0.02 -6.84 18.20
N THR A 241 0.51 -6.77 19.43
CA THR A 241 -0.30 -6.61 20.64
C THR A 241 -0.98 -5.25 20.66
N GLU A 242 -2.04 -5.13 21.46
CA GLU A 242 -2.64 -3.81 21.70
C GLU A 242 -1.64 -2.80 22.25
N ASP A 243 -0.70 -3.22 23.09
CA ASP A 243 0.28 -2.31 23.68
C ASP A 243 1.29 -1.82 22.63
N GLU A 244 1.70 -2.68 21.68
CA GLU A 244 2.51 -2.26 20.53
C GLU A 244 1.74 -1.29 19.61
N MET A 245 0.44 -1.49 19.40
CA MET A 245 -0.42 -0.56 18.65
C MET A 245 -0.68 0.75 19.43
N LYS A 246 -0.64 0.72 20.76
CA LYS A 246 -0.77 1.90 21.62
C LYS A 246 0.44 2.81 21.52
N VAL A 247 1.65 2.30 21.24
CA VAL A 247 2.86 3.10 20.97
C VAL A 247 2.71 3.80 19.62
N ASN A 248 2.00 4.94 19.59
CA ASN A 248 1.91 5.95 18.51
C ASN A 248 2.17 5.47 17.06
N VAL A 249 1.66 4.29 16.66
CA VAL A 249 1.94 3.72 15.33
C VAL A 249 1.49 4.67 14.22
N CYS A 250 0.37 5.35 14.43
CA CYS A 250 -0.12 6.34 13.48
C CYS A 250 0.78 7.59 13.42
N ARG A 251 1.39 8.01 14.53
CA ARG A 251 2.36 9.13 14.58
C ARG A 251 3.75 8.76 14.05
N LEU A 252 4.10 7.48 14.04
CA LEU A 252 5.32 6.98 13.39
C LEU A 252 5.16 6.95 11.86
N ILE A 253 3.93 6.85 11.39
CA ILE A 253 3.59 6.79 9.96
C ILE A 253 3.37 8.20 9.37
N VAL A 254 2.88 9.16 10.17
CA VAL A 254 2.34 10.44 9.70
C VAL A 254 3.10 11.65 10.22
#